data_AF-A0A536ZVG5-F1
#
_entry.id   AF-A0A536ZVG5-F1
#
_cell.length_a   1.000
_cell.length_b   1.000
_cell.length_c   1.000
_cell.angle_alpha   90.00
_cell.angle_beta   90.00
_cell.angle_gamma   90.00
#
_symmetry.space_group_name_H-M   'P 1'
#
loop_
_entity.id
_entity.type
_entity.pdbx_description
1 polymer ?
#
loop_
_entity_poly.entity_id
_entity_poly.type
_entity_poly.pdbx_seq_one_letter_code
_entity_poly.pdbx_strand_id
1 'polypeptide(L)'
;NYRCVTKDGIRSIKEAVHSDLEASRAMYKWVVKLCVSLGADEKDLVPFEKYAAAAQGLQSPSSAARALHAGAPNIERVDRLVQTIAAQKGMRSEVLDEVVRLVDAKLEANRRAASAADAGLKTDQRAKRSA
;
A
#
# COMPACT_ATOMS: atom_id res chain seq x y z
N ASN A 1 -2.26 -1.71 5.81
CA ASN A 1 -1.35 -2.75 5.28
C ASN A 1 -1.36 -2.68 3.75
N TYR A 2 -0.25 -2.29 3.12
CA TYR A 2 -0.17 -2.17 1.65
C TYR A 2 -0.05 -3.52 0.94
N ARG A 3 0.31 -4.61 1.64
CA ARG A 3 0.27 -5.99 1.12
C ARG A 3 -1.15 -6.50 0.82
N CYS A 4 -2.17 -5.68 1.09
CA CYS A 4 -3.54 -5.92 0.61
C CYS A 4 -3.69 -5.66 -0.90
N VAL A 5 -2.75 -4.95 -1.54
CA VAL A 5 -2.71 -4.78 -3.00
C VAL A 5 -1.92 -5.95 -3.59
N THR A 6 -2.51 -6.66 -4.55
CA THR A 6 -1.89 -7.78 -5.26
C THR A 6 -1.95 -7.55 -6.78
N LYS A 7 -1.34 -8.45 -7.57
CA LYS A 7 -1.46 -8.42 -9.03
C LYS A 7 -2.91 -8.65 -9.49
N ASP A 8 -3.63 -9.52 -8.80
CA ASP A 8 -4.97 -9.98 -9.18
C ASP A 8 -6.11 -9.19 -8.53
N GLY A 9 -5.81 -8.18 -7.70
CA GLY A 9 -6.82 -7.34 -7.06
C GLY A 9 -6.43 -6.89 -5.66
N ILE A 10 -7.40 -6.94 -4.75
CA ILE A 10 -7.19 -6.63 -3.34
C ILE A 10 -7.64 -7.78 -2.45
N ARG A 11 -7.02 -7.88 -1.27
CA ARG A 11 -7.36 -8.87 -0.24
C ARG A 11 -7.55 -8.20 1.12
N SER A 12 -8.21 -8.90 2.04
CA SER A 12 -8.40 -8.44 3.42
C SER A 12 -7.06 -8.25 4.14
N ILE A 13 -7.06 -7.50 5.25
CA ILE A 13 -5.87 -7.41 6.11
C ILE A 13 -5.59 -8.76 6.76
N LYS A 14 -6.62 -9.52 7.15
CA LYS A 14 -6.49 -10.90 7.64
C LYS A 14 -5.70 -11.76 6.66
N GLU A 15 -6.12 -11.83 5.39
CA GLU A 15 -5.41 -12.62 4.37
C GLU A 15 -3.99 -12.10 4.13
N ALA A 16 -3.78 -10.78 4.15
CA ALA A 16 -2.47 -10.19 3.98
C ALA A 16 -1.47 -10.57 5.09
N VAL A 17 -1.95 -10.94 6.27
CA VAL A 17 -1.13 -11.37 7.41
C VAL A 17 -1.07 -12.91 7.53
N HIS A 18 -2.19 -13.61 7.29
CA HIS A 18 -2.34 -15.03 7.62
C HIS A 18 -2.22 -16.00 6.44
N SER A 19 -2.19 -15.53 5.19
CA SER A 19 -1.94 -16.42 4.04
C SER A 19 -0.54 -17.04 4.04
N ASP A 20 0.42 -16.31 4.58
CA ASP A 20 1.77 -16.78 4.87
C ASP A 20 2.25 -16.05 6.13
N LEU A 21 2.13 -16.74 7.27
CA LEU A 21 2.41 -16.15 8.57
C LEU A 21 3.90 -15.92 8.78
N GLU A 22 4.76 -16.78 8.24
CA GLU A 22 6.21 -16.67 8.39
C GLU A 22 6.78 -15.56 7.50
N ALA A 23 6.30 -15.40 6.26
CA ALA A 23 6.64 -14.23 5.46
C ALA A 23 6.16 -12.93 6.11
N SER A 24 4.98 -12.95 6.73
CA SER A 24 4.46 -11.80 7.48
C SER A 24 5.31 -11.47 8.71
N ARG A 25 5.74 -12.49 9.44
CA ARG A 25 6.65 -12.35 10.58
C ARG A 25 8.00 -11.80 10.15
N ALA A 26 8.57 -12.28 9.05
CA ALA A 26 9.83 -11.79 8.50
C ALA A 26 9.73 -10.30 8.11
N MET A 27 8.68 -9.93 7.39
CA MET A 27 8.45 -8.53 7.02
C MET A 27 8.24 -7.63 8.25
N TYR A 28 7.47 -8.10 9.24
CA TYR A 28 7.24 -7.35 10.48
C TYR A 28 8.55 -7.13 11.25
N LYS A 29 9.35 -8.18 11.45
CA LYS A 29 10.67 -8.09 12.08
C LYS A 29 11.61 -7.16 11.31
N TRP A 30 11.54 -7.15 9.98
CA TRP A 30 12.32 -6.22 9.17
C TRP A 30 11.92 -4.76 9.42
N VAL A 31 10.62 -4.45 9.51
CA VAL A 31 10.14 -3.09 9.86
C VAL A 31 10.55 -2.72 11.28
N VAL A 32 10.47 -3.65 12.23
CA VAL A 32 10.95 -3.45 13.61
C VAL A 32 12.43 -3.07 13.62
N LYS A 33 13.29 -3.78 12.87
CA LYS A 33 14.72 -3.42 12.74
C LYS A 33 14.92 -2.02 12.19
N LEU A 34 14.11 -1.61 11.21
CA LEU A 34 14.15 -0.25 10.68
C LEU A 34 13.78 0.78 11.77
N CYS A 35 12.70 0.55 12.52
CA CYS A 35 12.30 1.42 13.64
C CYS A 35 13.41 1.54 14.70
N VAL A 36 14.04 0.42 15.08
CA VAL A 36 15.16 0.42 16.04
C VAL A 36 16.35 1.21 15.48
N SER A 37 16.66 1.08 14.18
CA SER A 37 17.73 1.88 13.54
C SER A 37 17.45 3.40 13.50
N LEU A 38 16.21 3.80 13.76
CA LEU A 38 15.76 5.19 13.88
C LEU A 38 15.70 5.66 15.35
N GLY A 39 16.06 4.81 16.31
CA GLY A 39 16.12 5.13 17.73
C GLY A 39 14.91 4.66 18.55
N ALA A 40 14.03 3.82 17.99
CA ALA A 40 12.96 3.20 18.79
C ALA A 40 13.54 2.19 19.79
N ASP A 41 13.02 2.18 21.02
CA ASP A 41 13.27 1.11 21.98
C ASP A 41 12.43 -0.12 21.59
N GLU A 42 13.07 -1.27 21.45
CA GLU A 42 12.40 -2.52 21.06
C GLU A 42 11.27 -2.90 22.02
N LYS A 43 11.39 -2.55 23.32
CA LYS A 43 10.38 -2.85 24.34
C LYS A 43 9.07 -2.08 24.14
N ASP A 44 9.12 -0.95 23.44
CA ASP A 44 7.96 -0.10 23.14
C ASP A 44 7.24 -0.56 21.86
N LEU A 45 7.86 -1.46 21.09
CA LEU A 45 7.29 -2.00 19.86
C LEU A 45 6.35 -3.17 20.16
N VAL A 46 5.26 -3.24 19.39
CA VAL A 46 4.26 -4.30 19.55
C VAL A 46 4.86 -5.65 19.10
N PRO A 47 4.81 -6.72 19.91
CA PRO A 47 5.20 -8.06 19.49
C PRO A 47 4.38 -8.56 18.29
N PHE A 48 5.02 -9.33 17.40
CA PHE A 48 4.34 -9.83 16.19
C PHE A 48 3.09 -10.65 16.53
N GLU A 49 3.12 -11.44 17.59
CA GLU A 49 1.99 -12.28 18.02
C GLU A 49 0.75 -11.42 18.31
N LYS A 50 0.92 -10.26 18.95
CA LYS A 50 -0.18 -9.32 19.21
C LYS A 50 -0.68 -8.69 17.90
N TYR A 51 0.22 -8.32 17.01
CA TYR A 51 -0.12 -7.81 15.68
C TYR A 51 -0.92 -8.84 14.86
N ALA A 52 -0.44 -10.09 14.81
CA ALA A 52 -1.05 -11.18 14.05
C ALA A 52 -2.42 -11.57 14.64
N ALA A 53 -2.54 -11.63 15.96
CA ALA A 53 -3.81 -11.87 16.63
C ALA A 53 -4.85 -10.78 16.29
N ALA A 54 -4.46 -9.50 16.37
CA ALA A 54 -5.35 -8.39 15.99
C ALA A 54 -5.81 -8.48 14.53
N ALA A 55 -4.95 -8.95 13.61
CA ALA A 55 -5.28 -9.10 12.21
C ALA A 55 -6.38 -10.14 11.92
N GLN A 56 -6.64 -11.10 12.82
CA GLN A 56 -7.70 -12.11 12.64
C GLN A 56 -9.10 -11.47 12.51
N GLY A 57 -9.34 -10.33 13.15
CA GLY A 57 -10.61 -9.60 13.09
C GLY A 57 -10.77 -8.69 11.86
N LEU A 58 -9.72 -8.48 11.08
CA LEU A 58 -9.70 -7.43 10.04
C LEU A 58 -10.08 -7.99 8.66
N GLN A 59 -11.37 -8.17 8.43
CA GLN A 59 -11.94 -8.73 7.18
C GLN A 59 -11.90 -7.76 5.99
N SER A 60 -11.80 -6.45 6.24
CA SER A 60 -11.74 -5.47 5.15
C SER A 60 -10.30 -5.35 4.61
N PRO A 61 -10.12 -5.13 3.29
CA PRO A 61 -8.85 -4.64 2.75
C PRO A 61 -8.46 -3.31 3.41
N SER A 62 -7.19 -2.92 3.36
CA SER A 62 -6.76 -1.63 3.92
C SER A 62 -7.38 -0.43 3.20
N SER A 63 -7.49 0.73 3.87
CA SER A 63 -8.03 1.96 3.27
C SER A 63 -7.33 2.33 1.97
N ALA A 64 -5.99 2.28 1.96
CA ALA A 64 -5.17 2.51 0.78
C ALA A 64 -5.56 1.54 -0.37
N ALA A 65 -5.67 0.25 -0.10
CA ALA A 65 -6.05 -0.74 -1.10
C ALA A 65 -7.47 -0.51 -1.65
N ARG A 66 -8.44 -0.18 -0.78
CA ARG A 66 -9.82 0.12 -1.20
C ARG A 66 -9.89 1.37 -2.07
N ALA A 67 -9.26 2.47 -1.65
CA ALA A 67 -9.25 3.72 -2.42
C ALA A 67 -8.59 3.51 -3.79
N LEU A 68 -7.45 2.82 -3.81
CA LEU A 68 -6.72 2.51 -5.04
C LEU A 68 -7.52 1.60 -5.97
N HIS A 69 -8.22 0.60 -5.43
CA HIS A 69 -9.10 -0.27 -6.22
C HIS A 69 -10.31 0.49 -6.77
N ALA A 70 -10.87 1.43 -6.00
CA ALA A 70 -11.97 2.30 -6.41
C ALA A 70 -11.57 3.39 -7.43
N GLY A 71 -10.33 3.39 -7.92
CA GLY A 71 -9.89 4.31 -8.98
C GLY A 71 -9.30 5.62 -8.47
N ALA A 72 -8.99 5.75 -7.18
CA ALA A 72 -8.37 6.97 -6.66
C ALA A 72 -7.03 7.25 -7.39
N PRO A 73 -6.85 8.45 -7.97
CA PRO A 73 -5.62 8.80 -8.69
C PRO A 73 -4.47 9.15 -7.74
N ASN A 74 -4.79 9.42 -6.47
CA ASN A 74 -3.84 9.76 -5.42
C ASN A 74 -4.27 9.10 -4.10
N ILE A 75 -3.29 8.62 -3.33
CA ILE A 75 -3.45 8.13 -1.96
C ILE A 75 -2.22 8.54 -1.14
N GLU A 76 -2.30 8.47 0.18
CA GLU A 76 -1.10 8.51 1.02
C GLU A 76 -0.16 7.34 0.67
N ARG A 77 1.16 7.53 0.74
CA ARG A 77 2.18 6.56 0.31
C ARG A 77 3.19 6.23 1.42
N VAL A 78 2.67 5.72 2.54
CA VAL A 78 3.50 5.28 3.68
C VAL A 78 4.45 4.15 3.28
N ASP A 79 4.06 3.30 2.32
CA ASP A 79 4.94 2.27 1.73
C ASP A 79 6.21 2.88 1.10
N ARG A 80 6.08 3.94 0.30
CA ARG A 80 7.21 4.67 -0.30
C ARG A 80 8.03 5.42 0.74
N LEU A 81 7.38 6.01 1.75
CA LEU A 81 8.08 6.67 2.85
C LEU A 81 9.00 5.68 3.59
N VAL A 82 8.45 4.53 3.99
CA VAL A 82 9.21 3.46 4.66
C VAL A 82 10.35 2.95 3.77
N GLN A 83 10.10 2.73 2.47
CA GLN A 83 11.13 2.30 1.51
C GLN A 83 12.28 3.32 1.41
N THR A 84 11.95 4.61 1.40
CA THR A 84 12.93 5.70 1.24
C THR A 84 13.80 5.83 2.49
N ILE A 85 13.19 5.78 3.69
CA ILE A 85 13.91 5.82 4.96
C ILE A 85 14.80 4.58 5.10
N ALA A 86 14.31 3.40 4.71
CA ALA A 86 15.10 2.17 4.72
C ALA A 86 16.35 2.30 3.83
N ALA A 87 16.20 2.83 2.62
CA ALA A 87 17.33 3.05 1.71
C ALA A 87 18.37 4.00 2.31
N GLN A 88 17.95 5.06 3.01
CA GLN A 88 18.86 5.97 3.73
C GLN A 88 19.63 5.29 4.87
N LYS A 89 19.09 4.20 5.43
CA LYS A 89 19.74 3.35 6.43
C LYS A 89 20.52 2.17 5.82
N GLY A 90 20.65 2.10 4.49
CA GLY A 90 21.29 0.98 3.80
C GLY A 90 20.50 -0.33 3.86
N MET A 91 19.21 -0.28 4.19
CA MET A 91 18.32 -1.44 4.29
C MET A 91 17.45 -1.55 3.04
N ARG A 92 17.22 -2.79 2.57
CA ARG A 92 16.29 -3.09 1.46
C ARG A 92 15.42 -4.30 1.80
N SER A 93 14.27 -4.39 1.15
CA SER A 93 13.33 -5.50 1.28
C SER A 93 12.62 -5.73 -0.05
N GLU A 94 12.85 -6.88 -0.68
CA GLU A 94 12.20 -7.26 -1.94
C GLU A 94 10.68 -7.29 -1.82
N VAL A 95 10.17 -7.68 -0.65
CA VAL A 95 8.73 -7.70 -0.36
C VAL A 95 8.17 -6.28 -0.38
N LEU A 96 8.87 -5.31 0.22
CA LEU A 96 8.43 -3.91 0.20
C LEU A 96 8.56 -3.32 -1.21
N ASP A 97 9.64 -3.64 -1.92
CA ASP A 97 9.88 -3.17 -3.29
C ASP A 97 8.77 -3.64 -4.24
N GLU A 98 8.35 -4.90 -4.15
CA GLU A 98 7.23 -5.43 -4.94
C GLU A 98 5.90 -4.75 -4.57
N VAL A 99 5.62 -4.56 -3.27
CA VAL A 99 4.41 -3.85 -2.83
C VAL A 99 4.37 -2.43 -3.40
N VAL A 100 5.48 -1.69 -3.29
CA VAL A 100 5.59 -0.33 -3.83
C VAL A 100 5.35 -0.34 -5.34
N ARG A 101 5.96 -1.28 -6.07
CA ARG A 101 5.82 -1.42 -7.52
C ARG A 101 4.35 -1.67 -7.92
N LEU A 102 3.64 -2.53 -7.19
CA LEU A 102 2.22 -2.81 -7.46
C LEU A 102 1.34 -1.58 -7.22
N VAL A 103 1.59 -0.84 -6.13
CA VAL A 103 0.85 0.39 -5.80
C VAL A 103 1.10 1.47 -6.85
N ASP A 104 2.36 1.65 -7.28
CA ASP A 104 2.71 2.59 -8.35
C ASP A 104 2.00 2.26 -9.66
N ALA A 105 2.06 0.99 -10.09
CA ALA A 105 1.45 0.56 -11.35
C ALA A 105 -0.06 0.84 -11.36
N LYS A 106 -0.74 0.59 -10.24
CA LYS A 106 -2.18 0.84 -10.14
C LYS A 106 -2.52 2.33 -10.05
N LEU A 107 -1.70 3.13 -9.36
CA LEU A 107 -1.86 4.60 -9.35
C LEU A 107 -1.70 5.19 -10.75
N GLU A 108 -0.71 4.74 -11.51
CA GLU A 108 -0.50 5.15 -12.89
C GLU A 108 -1.70 4.80 -13.77
N ALA A 109 -2.27 3.60 -13.62
CA ALA A 109 -3.48 3.21 -14.34
C ALA A 109 -4.67 4.11 -13.98
N ASN A 110 -4.87 4.39 -12.68
CA ASN A 110 -5.95 5.26 -12.22
C ASN A 110 -5.79 6.70 -12.71
N ARG A 111 -4.56 7.24 -12.71
CA ARG A 111 -4.26 8.58 -13.25
C ARG A 111 -4.58 8.67 -14.74
N ARG A 112 -4.17 7.68 -15.54
CA ARG A 112 -4.51 7.64 -16.97
C ARG A 112 -6.01 7.62 -17.22
N ALA A 113 -6.76 6.82 -16.45
CA ALA A 113 -8.21 6.76 -16.54
C ALA A 113 -8.88 8.09 -16.17
N ALA A 114 -8.42 8.73 -15.09
CA ALA A 114 -8.93 10.04 -14.67
C ALA A 114 -8.66 11.14 -15.72
N SER A 115 -7.47 11.16 -16.32
CA SER A 115 -7.14 12.11 -17.40
C SER A 115 -7.98 11.89 -18.66
N ALA A 116 -8.24 10.63 -19.04
CA ALA A 116 -9.09 10.31 -20.18
C ALA A 116 -10.55 10.76 -19.95
N ALA A 117 -11.08 10.55 -18.74
CA ALA A 117 -12.42 10.99 -18.36
C ALA A 117 -12.56 12.52 -18.39
N ASP A 118 -11.56 13.25 -17.88
CA ASP A 118 -11.53 14.71 -17.89
C ASP A 118 -11.47 15.27 -19.33
N ALA A 119 -10.69 14.65 -20.22
CA ALA A 119 -10.63 15.02 -21.63
C ALA A 119 -11.96 14.81 -22.37
N GLY A 120 -12.67 13.71 -22.09
CA GLY A 120 -14.01 13.45 -22.64
C GLY A 120 -15.02 14.51 -22.20
N LEU A 121 -15.05 14.82 -20.91
CA LEU A 121 -15.96 15.83 -20.35
C LEU A 121 -15.75 17.22 -20.98
N LYS A 122 -14.49 17.63 -21.20
CA LYS A 122 -14.16 18.90 -21.86
C LYS A 122 -14.61 18.94 -23.33
N THR A 123 -14.51 17.82 -24.03
CA THR A 123 -14.93 17.69 -25.43
C THR A 123 -16.44 17.85 -25.55
N ASP A 124 -17.20 17.16 -24.69
CA ASP A 124 -18.66 17.24 -24.66
C ASP A 124 -19.17 18.65 -24.32
N GLN A 125 -18.52 19.33 -23.38
CA GLN A 125 -18.87 20.71 -23.02
C GLN A 125 -18.59 21.71 -24.16
N ARG A 126 -17.53 21.50 -24.94
CA ARG A 126 -17.23 22.36 -26.11
C ARG A 126 -18.22 22.16 -27.24
N ALA A 127 -18.63 20.92 -27.51
CA ALA A 127 -19.65 20.62 -28.52
C ALA A 127 -21.00 21.29 -28.19
N LYS A 128 -21.44 21.25 -26.93
CA LYS A 128 -22.69 21.88 -26.47
C LYS A 128 -22.70 23.42 -26.50
N ARG A 129 -21.54 24.07 -26.50
CA ARG A 129 -21.41 25.54 -26.57
C ARG A 129 -21.33 26.07 -28.00
N SER A 130 -21.15 25.19 -28.98
CA SER A 130 -20.99 25.55 -30.39
C SER A 130 -22.25 25.25 -31.23
N ALA A 131 -23.32 24.81 -30.56
CA ALA A 131 -24.66 24.56 -31.11
C ALA A 131 -25.64 25.57 -30.48
#